data_AF-A0A0F8VCU5-F1
#
_entry.id   AF-A0A0F8VCU5-F1
#
_cell.length_a   1.000
_cell.length_b   1.000
_cell.length_c   1.000
_cell.angle_alpha   90.00
_cell.angle_beta   90.00
_cell.angle_gamma   90.00
#
_symmetry.space_group_name_H-M   'P 1'
#
loop_
_entity.id
_entity.type
_entity.pdbx_description
1 polymer ?
#
loop_
_entity_poly.entity_id
_entity_poly.type
_entity_poly.pdbx_seq_one_letter_code
_entity_poly.pdbx_strand_id
1 'polypeptide(L)'
;MDGNGNLASDFNENFLEIMKNWLNVFTRPEKVTEEEVSVSKEKKICLVCKNKIARDNYICPDCNIFYCFICKSALIDVENVCWACNAPIDPSKPVKLDKEKEEEIDVKIFEKLETTANQVIYKNCMVFFFGQLFSLPGSSIVFFVIFVWIEDVTSIPHHFFIFSLLIDFLKGVIPLFF
;
A
#
# COMPACT_ATOMS: atom_id res chain seq x y z
N MET A 1 55.34 -17.33 -23.09
CA MET A 1 54.47 -16.12 -23.04
C MET A 1 53.29 -16.57 -22.23
N ASP A 2 53.39 -16.42 -20.91
CA ASP A 2 52.57 -17.19 -19.98
C ASP A 2 51.66 -16.20 -19.28
N GLY A 3 50.56 -15.88 -19.96
CA GLY A 3 49.47 -15.04 -19.46
C GLY A 3 48.32 -15.93 -18.99
N ASN A 4 48.39 -16.42 -17.76
CA ASN A 4 47.27 -17.11 -17.12
C ASN A 4 46.92 -16.35 -15.83
N GLY A 5 46.24 -15.21 -16.01
CA GLY A 5 45.68 -14.43 -14.91
C GLY A 5 44.30 -14.95 -14.56
N ASN A 6 44.17 -15.59 -13.39
CA ASN A 6 42.91 -16.08 -12.85
C ASN A 6 42.02 -14.90 -12.41
N LEU A 7 41.13 -14.45 -13.31
CA LEU A 7 40.13 -13.39 -13.07
C LEU A 7 39.13 -13.71 -11.94
N ALA A 8 39.11 -14.95 -11.44
CA ALA A 8 38.20 -15.39 -10.41
C ALA A 8 38.65 -15.04 -8.97
N SER A 9 39.93 -14.72 -8.74
CA SER A 9 40.42 -14.38 -7.38
C SER A 9 40.15 -12.93 -6.99
N ASP A 10 40.13 -12.00 -7.94
CA ASP A 10 39.98 -10.56 -7.65
C ASP A 10 38.54 -10.18 -7.26
N PHE A 11 37.54 -10.95 -7.69
CA PHE A 11 36.14 -10.64 -7.36
C PHE A 11 35.79 -10.97 -5.89
N ASN A 12 36.57 -11.85 -5.24
CA ASN A 12 36.25 -12.35 -3.91
C ASN A 12 36.74 -11.44 -2.79
N GLU A 13 37.83 -10.69 -3.00
CA GLU A 13 38.37 -9.80 -1.97
C GLU A 13 37.49 -8.55 -1.75
N ASN A 14 36.92 -7.98 -2.80
CA ASN A 14 36.04 -6.80 -2.71
C ASN A 14 34.71 -7.12 -2.00
N PHE A 15 34.14 -8.31 -2.22
CA PHE A 15 32.88 -8.71 -1.58
C PHE A 15 33.00 -8.85 -0.06
N LEU A 16 34.15 -9.34 0.42
CA LEU A 16 34.43 -9.54 1.85
C LEU A 16 34.62 -8.21 2.60
N GLU A 17 35.15 -7.20 1.92
CA GLU A 17 35.30 -5.84 2.46
C GLU A 17 33.95 -5.13 2.57
N ILE A 18 33.08 -5.27 1.55
CA ILE A 18 31.71 -4.75 1.56
C ILE A 18 30.90 -5.38 2.71
N MET A 19 31.01 -6.70 2.89
CA MET A 19 30.30 -7.42 3.96
C MET A 19 30.75 -6.99 5.37
N LYS A 20 32.05 -6.71 5.58
CA LYS A 20 32.56 -6.20 6.86
C LYS A 20 32.04 -4.80 7.18
N ASN A 21 32.00 -3.90 6.20
CA ASN A 21 31.42 -2.56 6.40
C ASN A 21 29.91 -2.63 6.68
N TRP A 22 29.19 -3.56 6.05
CA TRP A 22 27.77 -3.74 6.30
C TRP A 22 27.46 -4.27 7.71
N LEU A 23 28.29 -5.17 8.22
CA LEU A 23 28.14 -5.70 9.58
C LEU A 23 28.39 -4.66 10.68
N ASN A 24 29.24 -3.66 10.43
CA ASN A 24 29.46 -2.55 11.36
C ASN A 24 28.24 -1.63 11.52
N VAL A 25 27.25 -1.71 10.63
CA VAL A 25 25.98 -0.97 10.75
C VAL A 25 25.05 -1.64 11.78
N PHE A 26 25.23 -2.94 12.05
CA PHE A 26 24.39 -3.71 12.99
C PHE A 26 25.03 -3.93 14.36
N THR A 27 26.26 -3.47 14.58
CA THR A 27 26.84 -3.44 15.92
C THR A 27 26.08 -2.46 16.81
N ARG A 28 25.40 -3.02 17.80
CA ARG A 28 24.63 -2.34 18.85
C ARG A 28 25.44 -1.17 19.42
N PRO A 29 24.89 0.06 19.48
CA PRO A 29 25.63 1.21 20.01
C PRO A 29 26.04 0.94 21.46
N GLU A 30 27.33 1.08 21.73
CA GLU A 30 27.93 0.89 23.04
C GLU A 30 27.51 2.05 23.95
N LYS A 31 26.57 1.75 24.85
CA LYS A 31 26.10 2.59 25.97
C LYS A 31 25.60 3.97 25.55
N VAL A 32 24.33 4.02 25.18
CA VAL A 32 23.51 5.24 25.24
C VAL A 32 23.57 5.77 26.68
N THR A 33 24.22 6.91 26.88
CA THR A 33 24.23 7.63 28.15
C THR A 33 22.85 8.23 28.40
N GLU A 34 22.38 8.24 29.65
CA GLU A 34 21.03 8.67 30.04
C GLU A 34 20.73 10.15 29.68
N GLU A 35 21.76 10.92 29.31
CA GLU A 35 21.67 12.32 28.88
C GLU A 35 21.11 12.49 27.45
N GLU A 36 21.17 11.46 26.59
CA GLU A 36 20.53 11.46 25.26
C GLU A 36 19.10 10.89 25.27
N VAL A 37 18.58 10.48 26.43
CA VAL A 37 17.13 10.31 26.64
C VAL A 37 16.50 11.70 26.82
N SER A 38 16.85 12.62 25.93
CA SER A 38 16.08 13.83 25.72
C SER A 38 14.69 13.37 25.29
N VAL A 39 13.77 13.44 26.25
CA VAL A 39 12.33 13.26 26.13
C VAL A 39 11.94 13.53 24.68
N SER A 40 11.70 12.45 23.94
CA SER A 40 11.04 12.52 22.63
C SER A 40 9.66 13.08 22.93
N LYS A 41 9.55 14.40 23.02
CA LYS A 41 8.30 15.12 23.20
C LYS A 41 7.48 14.78 21.98
N GLU A 42 6.63 13.77 22.10
CA GLU A 42 5.69 13.39 21.05
C GLU A 42 4.96 14.67 20.63
N LYS A 43 5.15 15.01 19.35
CA LYS A 43 4.55 16.21 18.78
C LYS A 43 3.05 15.98 18.79
N LYS A 44 2.34 16.62 19.72
CA LYS A 44 0.88 16.60 19.79
C LYS A 44 0.33 17.29 18.53
N ILE A 45 -0.22 16.49 17.63
CA ILE A 45 -0.82 16.93 16.36
C ILE A 45 -2.34 16.91 16.52
N CYS A 46 -3.02 17.93 16.01
CA CYS A 46 -4.48 17.99 15.99
C CYS A 46 -5.04 17.00 14.95
N LEU A 47 -6.01 16.16 15.33
CA LEU A 47 -6.60 15.18 14.42
C LEU A 47 -7.27 15.84 13.18
N VAL A 48 -7.94 16.98 13.37
CA VAL A 48 -8.74 17.64 12.34
C VAL A 48 -7.86 18.39 11.33
N CYS A 49 -7.02 19.30 11.80
CA CYS A 49 -6.23 20.18 10.93
C CYS A 49 -4.80 19.69 10.66
N LYS A 50 -4.37 18.60 11.31
CA LYS A 50 -3.02 18.02 11.21
C LYS A 50 -1.88 18.99 11.56
N ASN A 51 -2.17 20.11 12.21
CA ASN A 51 -1.19 21.07 12.67
C ASN A 51 -0.67 20.75 14.08
N LYS A 52 0.55 21.20 14.37
CA LYS A 52 1.16 21.10 15.71
C LYS A 52 0.42 22.00 16.69
N ILE A 53 0.13 21.48 17.88
CA ILE A 53 -0.59 22.24 18.90
C ILE A 53 0.40 22.93 19.84
N ALA A 54 0.35 24.27 19.90
CA ALA A 54 1.35 25.07 20.61
C ALA A 54 0.93 25.55 22.01
N ARG A 55 -0.36 25.77 22.27
CA ARG A 55 -0.86 26.36 23.53
C ARG A 55 -2.12 25.66 24.03
N ASP A 56 -3.27 26.07 23.51
CA ASP A 56 -4.57 25.56 23.96
C ASP A 56 -4.97 24.33 23.14
N ASN A 57 -4.99 23.18 23.83
CA ASN A 57 -5.52 21.94 23.31
C ASN A 57 -6.76 21.52 24.08
N TYR A 58 -7.61 20.76 23.40
CA TYR A 58 -8.61 19.94 24.03
C TYR A 58 -8.20 18.48 23.85
N ILE A 59 -8.30 17.71 24.93
CA ILE A 59 -8.03 16.28 24.95
C ILE A 59 -9.37 15.61 25.22
N CYS A 60 -9.80 14.73 24.32
CA CYS A 60 -11.01 13.95 24.57
C CYS A 60 -10.79 13.03 25.79
N PRO A 61 -11.68 13.06 26.81
CA PRO A 61 -11.50 12.26 28.03
C PRO A 61 -11.59 10.76 27.78
N ASP A 62 -12.28 10.32 26.72
CA ASP A 62 -12.51 8.90 26.45
C ASP A 62 -11.38 8.25 25.63
N CYS A 63 -10.85 8.95 24.63
CA CYS A 63 -9.87 8.39 23.68
C CYS A 63 -8.51 9.10 23.67
N ASN A 64 -8.31 10.12 24.51
CA ASN A 64 -7.06 10.90 24.62
C ASN A 64 -6.58 11.56 23.32
N ILE A 65 -7.47 11.79 22.36
CA ILE A 65 -7.14 12.46 21.10
C ILE A 65 -7.11 13.97 21.26
N PHE A 66 -6.15 14.58 20.58
CA PHE A 66 -5.86 16.01 20.65
C PHE A 66 -6.59 16.80 19.56
N TYR A 67 -7.25 17.88 19.97
CA TYR A 67 -7.87 18.87 19.11
C TYR A 67 -7.30 20.26 19.39
N CYS A 68 -7.10 21.03 18.33
CA CYS A 68 -6.80 22.46 18.44
C CYS A 68 -8.04 23.22 18.95
N PHE A 69 -7.87 24.33 19.67
CA PHE A 69 -9.00 25.10 20.20
C PHE A 69 -10.03 25.51 19.11
N ILE A 70 -9.55 25.95 17.95
CA ILE A 70 -10.38 26.33 16.80
C ILE A 70 -11.19 25.12 16.31
N CYS A 71 -10.51 23.98 16.18
CA CYS A 71 -11.07 22.72 15.69
C CYS A 71 -12.14 22.18 16.65
N LYS A 72 -11.86 22.22 17.96
CA LYS A 72 -12.80 21.84 19.02
C LYS A 72 -14.06 22.71 18.96
N SER A 73 -13.90 24.02 18.85
CA SER A 73 -15.03 24.95 18.82
C SER A 73 -15.92 24.73 17.60
N ALA A 74 -15.31 24.56 16.42
CA ALA A 74 -16.04 24.22 15.20
C ALA A 74 -16.77 22.87 15.33
N LEU A 75 -16.13 21.84 15.86
CA LEU A 75 -16.76 20.54 16.07
C LEU A 75 -17.96 20.60 17.02
N ILE A 76 -17.88 21.39 18.09
CA ILE A 76 -18.99 21.58 19.03
C ILE A 76 -20.23 22.19 18.34
N ASP A 77 -20.03 23.13 17.41
CA ASP A 77 -21.14 23.85 16.79
C ASP A 77 -21.82 23.06 15.67
N VAL A 78 -21.04 22.23 14.96
CA VAL A 78 -21.53 21.37 13.86
C VAL A 78 -22.17 20.08 14.40
N GLU A 79 -21.37 19.19 15.01
CA GLU A 79 -21.82 17.82 15.35
C GLU A 79 -21.81 17.52 16.85
N ASN A 80 -20.98 18.25 17.62
CA ASN A 80 -20.70 18.05 19.04
C ASN A 80 -20.19 16.64 19.41
N VAL A 81 -19.49 15.95 18.50
CA VAL A 81 -18.94 14.60 18.73
C VAL A 81 -17.44 14.53 18.44
N CYS A 82 -16.74 13.70 19.20
CA CYS A 82 -15.35 13.35 18.94
C CYS A 82 -15.29 12.41 17.72
N TRP A 83 -14.62 12.83 16.65
CA TRP A 83 -14.46 12.02 15.43
C TRP A 83 -13.78 10.66 15.60
N ALA A 84 -13.18 10.38 16.75
CA ALA A 84 -12.48 9.11 16.98
C ALA A 84 -13.25 8.10 17.82
N CYS A 85 -13.97 8.55 18.85
CA CYS A 85 -14.74 7.69 19.74
C CYS A 85 -16.24 8.00 19.75
N ASN A 86 -16.69 8.98 18.97
CA ASN A 86 -18.07 9.48 18.91
C ASN A 86 -18.65 9.97 20.26
N ALA A 87 -17.81 10.18 21.27
CA ALA A 87 -18.24 10.75 22.55
C ALA A 87 -18.55 12.25 22.41
N PRO A 88 -19.53 12.79 23.17
CA PRO A 88 -19.87 14.20 23.11
C PRO A 88 -18.70 15.08 23.59
N ILE A 89 -18.36 16.12 22.83
CA ILE A 89 -17.27 17.02 23.19
C ILE A 89 -17.68 17.95 24.34
N ASP A 90 -18.90 18.50 24.26
CA ASP A 90 -19.50 19.30 25.33
C ASP A 90 -20.79 18.60 25.81
N PRO A 91 -20.82 18.05 27.04
CA PRO A 91 -22.02 17.40 27.58
C PRO A 91 -23.17 18.38 27.84
N SER A 92 -22.90 19.69 27.83
CA SER A 92 -23.90 20.73 28.06
C SER A 92 -24.75 21.02 26.81
N LYS A 93 -24.26 20.64 25.62
CA LYS A 93 -24.94 20.86 24.34
C LYS A 93 -25.55 19.55 23.82
N PRO A 94 -26.76 19.57 23.24
CA PRO A 94 -27.33 18.38 22.62
C PRO A 94 -26.49 17.96 21.41
N VAL A 95 -26.32 16.66 21.23
CA VAL A 95 -25.62 16.07 20.08
C VAL A 95 -26.53 16.17 18.84
N LYS A 96 -26.09 16.92 17.83
CA LYS A 96 -26.76 17.00 16.53
C LYS A 96 -26.23 15.87 15.65
N LEU A 97 -26.67 14.65 15.93
CA LEU A 97 -26.57 13.58 14.93
C LEU A 97 -27.75 13.80 14.00
N ASP A 98 -27.49 14.35 12.83
CA ASP A 98 -28.48 14.43 11.75
C ASP A 98 -28.87 13.00 11.38
N LYS A 99 -29.86 12.44 12.08
CA LYS A 99 -30.41 11.10 11.85
C LYS A 99 -31.25 11.02 10.56
N GLU A 100 -31.09 11.95 9.64
CA GLU A 100 -31.99 12.10 8.50
C GLU A 100 -31.26 11.80 7.18
N LYS A 101 -31.50 10.58 6.67
CA LYS A 101 -31.54 10.16 5.25
C LYS A 101 -30.32 9.46 4.61
N GLU A 102 -29.73 8.43 5.25
CA GLU A 102 -28.76 7.55 4.57
C GLU A 102 -29.30 6.16 4.13
N GLU A 103 -30.53 5.78 4.46
CA GLU A 103 -30.97 4.38 4.22
C GLU A 103 -31.41 4.02 2.78
N GLU A 104 -31.27 4.88 1.77
CA GLU A 104 -31.67 4.52 0.38
C GLU A 104 -30.62 4.71 -0.73
N ILE A 105 -29.43 5.24 -0.46
CA ILE A 105 -28.46 5.58 -1.54
C ILE A 105 -27.27 4.60 -1.63
N ASP A 106 -26.95 3.87 -0.57
CA ASP A 106 -25.64 3.18 -0.47
C ASP A 106 -25.53 1.82 -1.16
N VAL A 107 -26.63 1.12 -1.49
CA VAL A 107 -26.53 -0.23 -2.06
C VAL A 107 -26.13 -0.21 -3.55
N LYS A 108 -26.48 0.85 -4.30
CA LYS A 108 -26.18 0.90 -5.75
C LYS A 108 -24.83 1.50 -6.09
N ILE A 109 -24.22 2.26 -5.18
CA ILE A 109 -22.95 2.94 -5.44
C ILE A 109 -21.77 2.06 -5.02
N PHE A 110 -21.89 1.30 -3.94
CA PHE A 110 -20.82 0.41 -3.47
C PHE A 110 -20.53 -0.74 -4.46
N GLU A 111 -21.57 -1.37 -5.02
CA GLU A 111 -21.41 -2.43 -6.04
C GLU A 111 -20.75 -1.91 -7.34
N LYS A 112 -20.94 -0.62 -7.66
CA LYS A 112 -20.36 0.01 -8.85
C LYS A 112 -18.91 0.47 -8.64
N LEU A 113 -18.51 0.77 -7.40
CA LEU A 113 -17.13 1.17 -7.09
C LEU A 113 -16.21 -0.04 -6.96
N GLU A 114 -16.69 -1.14 -6.39
CA GLU A 114 -15.90 -2.37 -6.21
C GLU A 114 -15.57 -3.06 -7.55
N THR A 115 -16.44 -2.93 -8.55
CA THR A 115 -16.22 -3.45 -9.91
C THR A 115 -15.18 -2.67 -10.71
N THR A 116 -14.94 -1.39 -10.40
CA THR A 116 -14.02 -0.54 -11.16
C THR A 116 -12.59 -0.54 -10.59
N ALA A 117 -12.42 -0.65 -9.28
CA ALA A 117 -11.09 -0.71 -8.65
C ALA A 117 -10.35 -2.02 -8.96
N ASN A 118 -11.06 -3.16 -8.98
CA ASN A 118 -10.46 -4.47 -9.24
C ASN A 118 -10.04 -4.65 -10.72
N GLN A 119 -10.71 -3.98 -11.66
CA GLN A 119 -10.42 -4.11 -13.09
C GLN A 119 -9.08 -3.47 -13.49
N VAL A 120 -8.71 -2.32 -12.91
CA VAL A 120 -7.47 -1.61 -13.22
C VAL A 120 -6.25 -2.35 -12.64
N ILE A 121 -6.40 -2.89 -11.42
CA ILE A 121 -5.33 -3.65 -10.75
C ILE A 121 -5.04 -4.94 -11.53
N TYR A 122 -6.07 -5.66 -11.96
CA TYR A 122 -5.89 -6.90 -12.74
C TYR A 122 -5.22 -6.64 -14.09
N LYS A 123 -5.59 -5.54 -14.77
CA LYS A 123 -5.01 -5.18 -16.07
C LYS A 123 -3.50 -4.89 -15.98
N ASN A 124 -3.06 -4.16 -14.96
CA ASN A 124 -1.63 -3.86 -14.77
C ASN A 124 -0.84 -5.09 -14.31
N CYS A 125 -1.42 -5.95 -13.47
CA CYS A 125 -0.78 -7.17 -13.02
C CYS A 125 -0.58 -8.15 -14.20
N MET A 126 -1.60 -8.33 -15.04
CA MET A 126 -1.51 -9.20 -16.21
C MET A 126 -0.44 -8.74 -17.22
N VAL A 127 -0.34 -7.45 -17.52
CA VAL A 127 0.68 -6.93 -18.46
C VAL A 127 2.10 -7.21 -17.95
N PHE A 128 2.33 -7.09 -16.64
CA PHE A 128 3.62 -7.41 -16.03
C PHE A 128 3.95 -8.91 -16.15
N PHE A 129 2.99 -9.78 -15.85
CA PHE A 129 3.17 -11.23 -15.96
C PHE A 129 3.43 -11.65 -17.41
N PHE A 130 2.68 -11.14 -18.40
CA PHE A 130 2.90 -11.45 -19.81
C PHE A 130 4.27 -10.98 -20.31
N GLY A 131 4.81 -9.85 -19.82
CA GLY A 131 6.13 -9.36 -20.24
C GLY A 131 7.30 -10.28 -19.86
N GLN A 132 7.31 -10.84 -18.64
CA GLN A 132 8.37 -11.77 -18.21
C GLN A 132 8.23 -13.16 -18.86
N LEU A 133 6.99 -13.50 -19.22
CA LEU A 133 6.59 -14.79 -19.73
C LEU A 133 7.21 -15.19 -21.08
N PHE A 134 7.35 -14.22 -21.98
CA PHE A 134 7.79 -14.46 -23.34
C PHE A 134 9.32 -14.47 -23.51
N SER A 135 10.08 -14.17 -22.46
CA SER A 135 11.56 -14.13 -22.54
C SER A 135 12.23 -15.48 -22.31
N LEU A 136 11.48 -16.52 -21.91
CA LEU A 136 12.01 -17.85 -21.61
C LEU A 136 11.53 -18.88 -22.65
N PRO A 137 12.35 -19.21 -23.67
CA PRO A 137 12.05 -20.29 -24.62
C PRO A 137 12.05 -21.62 -23.87
N GLY A 138 10.87 -22.14 -23.57
CA GLY A 138 10.65 -23.33 -22.73
C GLY A 138 9.42 -23.21 -21.84
N SER A 139 8.88 -22.01 -21.69
CA SER A 139 7.79 -21.74 -20.75
C SER A 139 6.39 -22.12 -21.24
N SER A 140 6.23 -22.54 -22.51
CA SER A 140 4.92 -22.83 -23.10
C SER A 140 4.16 -23.94 -22.36
N ILE A 141 4.86 -25.01 -21.92
CA ILE A 141 4.23 -26.12 -21.18
C ILE A 141 3.72 -25.64 -19.81
N VAL A 142 4.48 -24.80 -19.12
CA VAL A 142 4.09 -24.23 -17.82
C VAL A 142 2.85 -23.36 -17.98
N PHE A 143 2.72 -22.62 -19.08
CA PHE A 143 1.49 -21.87 -19.37
C PHE A 143 0.28 -22.73 -19.56
N PHE A 144 0.39 -23.81 -20.33
CA PHE A 144 -0.75 -24.71 -20.52
C PHE A 144 -1.24 -25.29 -19.19
N VAL A 145 -0.33 -25.68 -18.29
CA VAL A 145 -0.71 -26.24 -16.97
C VAL A 145 -1.40 -25.19 -16.08
N ILE A 146 -0.84 -23.98 -15.98
CA ILE A 146 -1.44 -22.89 -15.18
C ILE A 146 -2.80 -22.51 -15.76
N PHE A 147 -2.91 -22.46 -17.08
CA PHE A 147 -4.14 -22.09 -17.77
C PHE A 147 -5.27 -23.09 -17.52
N VAL A 148 -4.99 -24.38 -17.68
CA VAL A 148 -5.96 -25.45 -17.40
C VAL A 148 -6.38 -25.42 -15.92
N TRP A 149 -5.46 -25.13 -15.00
CA TRP A 149 -5.78 -25.00 -13.58
C TRP A 149 -6.70 -23.80 -13.29
N ILE A 150 -6.50 -22.67 -13.95
CA ILE A 150 -7.36 -21.48 -13.79
C ILE A 150 -8.77 -21.74 -14.34
N GLU A 151 -8.90 -22.42 -15.48
CA GLU A 151 -10.22 -22.81 -16.03
C GLU A 151 -10.99 -23.70 -15.06
N ASP A 152 -10.31 -24.66 -14.43
CA ASP A 152 -10.93 -25.59 -13.47
C ASP A 152 -11.39 -24.87 -12.19
N VAL A 153 -10.56 -23.96 -11.65
CA VAL A 153 -10.86 -23.24 -10.41
C VAL A 153 -11.96 -22.19 -10.59
N THR A 154 -12.04 -21.52 -11.75
CA THR A 154 -12.91 -20.36 -11.90
C THR A 154 -14.32 -20.68 -12.38
N SER A 155 -14.57 -21.83 -13.04
CA SER A 155 -15.89 -22.18 -13.62
C SER A 155 -16.52 -21.10 -14.53
N ILE A 156 -15.78 -20.05 -14.90
CA ILE A 156 -16.27 -18.97 -15.76
C ILE A 156 -15.87 -19.30 -17.20
N PRO A 157 -16.82 -19.34 -18.16
CA PRO A 157 -16.52 -19.61 -19.56
C PRO A 157 -15.83 -18.40 -20.21
N HIS A 158 -14.54 -18.23 -19.96
CA HIS A 158 -13.70 -17.14 -20.50
C HIS A 158 -13.13 -17.41 -21.89
N HIS A 159 -13.66 -18.42 -22.61
CA HIS A 159 -13.22 -18.77 -23.97
C HIS A 159 -13.17 -17.58 -24.94
N PHE A 160 -14.03 -16.57 -24.76
CA PHE A 160 -14.07 -15.41 -25.67
C PHE A 160 -12.89 -14.43 -25.49
N PHE A 161 -12.39 -14.25 -24.27
CA PHE A 161 -11.39 -13.20 -24.00
C PHE A 161 -9.98 -13.66 -24.38
N ILE A 162 -9.69 -14.94 -24.15
CA ILE A 162 -8.38 -15.53 -24.43
C ILE A 162 -8.18 -15.74 -25.92
N PHE A 163 -9.23 -16.13 -26.65
CA PHE A 163 -9.15 -16.28 -28.10
C PHE A 163 -8.85 -14.95 -28.80
N SER A 164 -9.42 -13.84 -28.31
CA SER A 164 -9.15 -12.52 -28.85
C SER A 164 -7.70 -12.07 -28.60
N LEU A 165 -7.19 -12.26 -27.38
CA LEU A 165 -5.78 -11.98 -27.03
C LEU A 165 -4.80 -12.85 -27.83
N LEU A 166 -5.13 -14.11 -28.07
CA LEU A 166 -4.32 -15.02 -28.86
C LEU A 166 -4.30 -14.61 -30.35
N ILE A 167 -5.44 -14.20 -30.92
CA ILE A 167 -5.52 -13.70 -32.29
C ILE A 167 -4.71 -12.41 -32.44
N ASP A 168 -4.82 -11.47 -31.50
CA ASP A 168 -4.08 -10.21 -31.58
C ASP A 168 -2.58 -10.40 -31.39
N PHE A 169 -2.17 -11.37 -30.56
CA PHE A 169 -0.77 -11.77 -30.43
C PHE A 169 -0.24 -12.43 -31.72
N LEU A 170 -1.01 -13.34 -32.32
CA LEU A 170 -0.66 -13.97 -33.59
C LEU A 170 -0.53 -12.93 -34.72
N LYS A 171 -1.43 -11.95 -34.78
CA LYS A 171 -1.34 -10.83 -35.74
C LYS A 171 -0.10 -9.96 -35.54
N GLY A 172 0.37 -9.81 -34.30
CA GLY A 172 1.57 -9.02 -33.96
C GLY A 172 2.90 -9.75 -34.22
N VAL A 173 2.92 -11.08 -34.17
CA VAL A 173 4.14 -11.90 -34.36
C VAL A 173 4.38 -12.28 -35.83
N ILE A 174 3.33 -12.38 -36.64
CA ILE A 174 3.43 -12.74 -38.07
C ILE A 174 4.23 -11.75 -38.96
N PRO A 175 4.28 -10.41 -38.73
CA PRO A 175 5.02 -9.50 -39.61
C PRO A 175 6.54 -9.54 -39.45
N LEU A 176 7.10 -10.36 -38.55
CA LEU A 176 8.54 -10.48 -38.32
C LEU A 176 9.19 -11.69 -39.03
N PHE A 177 8.40 -12.50 -39.75
CA PHE A 177 8.87 -13.73 -40.39
C PHE A 177 8.61 -13.81 -41.91
N PHE A 178 8.16 -12.71 -42.54
CA PHE A 178 8.04 -12.56 -43.99
C PHE A 178 8.83 -11.35 -44.49
#